data_AF-U3U049-F1
#
_entry.id   AF-U3U049-F1
#
_cell.length_a   1.000
_cell.length_b   1.000
_cell.length_c   1.000
_cell.angle_alpha   90.00
_cell.angle_beta   90.00
_cell.angle_gamma   90.00
#
_symmetry.space_group_name_H-M   'P 1'
#
loop_
_entity.id
_entity.type
_entity.pdbx_description
1 polymer ?
#
loop_
_entity_poly.entity_id
_entity_poly.type
_entity_poly.pdbx_seq_one_letter_code
_entity_poly.pdbx_strand_id
1 'polypeptide(L)'
;MRTDFILSAEIVAITLGIVSDAPLLNQVLILAGIAILVTIGVYGIVAMIVKIDDLGYWLREKSSTLAQATGGALLALAPWLMKILSVVGTVAMFLVGGGIIVHGIAPLHHAIEEYSSGFPGVVSMLLSNGANLVVGFIVGSIVLLVVNLVAKLRGKSV
;
A
#
# COMPACT_ATOMS: atom_id res chain seq x y z
N MET A 1 1.76 -13.75 0.96
CA MET A 1 0.64 -14.69 1.20
C MET A 1 -0.57 -14.03 1.88
N ARG A 2 -0.46 -13.34 3.03
CA ARG A 2 -1.63 -12.65 3.63
C ARG A 2 -1.85 -11.22 3.11
N THR A 3 -0.78 -10.50 2.84
CA THR A 3 -0.81 -9.12 2.29
C THR A 3 -1.45 -9.07 0.91
N ASP A 4 -1.15 -10.04 0.05
CA ASP A 4 -1.65 -10.08 -1.33
C ASP A 4 -3.17 -10.32 -1.39
N PHE A 5 -3.73 -11.07 -0.43
CA PHE A 5 -5.18 -11.30 -0.30
C PHE A 5 -5.93 -10.06 0.19
N ILE A 6 -5.33 -9.29 1.10
CA ILE A 6 -5.91 -8.04 1.59
C ILE A 6 -5.90 -6.99 0.48
N LEU A 7 -4.79 -6.89 -0.26
CA LEU A 7 -4.66 -6.01 -1.44
C LEU A 7 -5.64 -6.37 -2.56
N SER A 8 -5.85 -7.67 -2.84
CA SER A 8 -6.81 -8.07 -3.87
C SER A 8 -8.26 -7.82 -3.44
N ALA A 9 -8.60 -8.09 -2.17
CA ALA A 9 -9.92 -7.80 -1.62
C ALA A 9 -10.23 -6.30 -1.59
N GLU A 10 -9.23 -5.47 -1.33
CA GLU A 10 -9.33 -4.02 -1.39
C GLU A 10 -9.68 -3.54 -2.81
N ILE A 11 -8.88 -3.92 -3.82
CA ILE A 11 -9.10 -3.46 -5.19
C ILE A 11 -10.51 -3.84 -5.63
N VAL A 12 -10.96 -5.04 -5.28
CA VAL A 12 -12.33 -5.52 -5.51
C VAL A 12 -13.37 -4.63 -4.81
N ALA A 13 -13.20 -4.31 -3.52
CA ALA A 13 -14.14 -3.47 -2.78
C ALA A 13 -14.23 -2.03 -3.32
N ILE A 14 -13.10 -1.40 -3.64
CA ILE A 14 -13.04 -0.05 -4.19
C ILE A 14 -13.69 -0.02 -5.58
N THR A 15 -13.34 -0.97 -6.45
CA THR A 15 -13.87 -1.01 -7.81
C THR A 15 -15.36 -1.35 -7.82
N LEU A 16 -15.83 -2.33 -7.05
CA LEU A 16 -17.28 -2.60 -6.91
C LEU A 16 -18.05 -1.39 -6.37
N GLY A 17 -17.43 -0.55 -5.54
CA GLY A 17 -18.02 0.72 -5.10
C GLY A 17 -18.07 1.79 -6.20
N ILE A 18 -17.04 1.90 -7.04
CA ILE A 18 -16.95 2.93 -8.10
C ILE A 18 -17.79 2.57 -9.33
N VAL A 19 -17.83 1.30 -9.70
CA VAL A 19 -18.60 0.80 -10.86
C VAL A 19 -19.85 0.03 -10.44
N SER A 20 -20.36 0.27 -9.22
CA SER A 20 -21.59 -0.37 -8.71
C SER A 20 -22.76 -0.23 -9.66
N ASP A 21 -22.84 0.91 -10.36
CA ASP A 21 -23.95 1.25 -11.26
C ASP A 21 -23.70 0.80 -12.72
N ALA A 22 -22.53 0.25 -13.02
CA ALA A 22 -22.19 -0.26 -14.36
C ALA A 22 -22.65 -1.72 -14.55
N PRO A 23 -22.93 -2.16 -15.79
CA PRO A 23 -23.21 -3.56 -16.09
C PRO A 23 -22.09 -4.49 -15.61
N LEU A 24 -22.44 -5.68 -15.10
CA LEU A 24 -21.51 -6.66 -14.52
C LEU A 24 -20.30 -6.93 -15.43
N LEU A 25 -20.52 -7.03 -16.74
CA LEU A 25 -19.45 -7.25 -17.72
C LEU A 25 -18.38 -6.14 -17.68
N ASN A 26 -18.80 -4.88 -17.56
CA ASN A 26 -17.88 -3.74 -17.49
C ASN A 26 -17.10 -3.75 -16.17
N GLN A 27 -17.76 -4.08 -15.06
CA GLN A 27 -17.09 -4.22 -13.77
C GLN A 27 -15.97 -5.26 -13.86
N VAL A 28 -16.28 -6.47 -14.36
CA VAL A 28 -15.32 -7.56 -14.48
C VAL A 28 -14.14 -7.18 -15.37
N LEU A 29 -14.38 -6.54 -16.52
CA LEU A 29 -13.31 -6.11 -17.43
C LEU A 29 -12.40 -5.07 -16.79
N ILE A 30 -12.96 -4.09 -16.09
CA ILE A 30 -12.19 -3.04 -15.40
C ILE A 30 -11.38 -3.64 -14.25
N LEU A 31 -11.99 -4.47 -13.40
CA LEU A 31 -11.30 -5.15 -12.31
C LEU A 31 -10.13 -5.99 -12.81
N ALA A 32 -10.36 -6.81 -13.85
CA ALA A 32 -9.32 -7.66 -14.43
C ALA A 32 -8.18 -6.83 -15.03
N GLY A 33 -8.51 -5.74 -15.73
CA GLY A 33 -7.52 -4.83 -16.30
C GLY A 33 -6.65 -4.16 -15.24
N ILE A 34 -7.26 -3.61 -14.18
CA ILE A 34 -6.54 -2.99 -13.07
C ILE A 34 -5.69 -4.03 -12.32
N ALA A 35 -6.23 -5.22 -12.06
CA ALA A 35 -5.50 -6.28 -11.38
C ALA A 35 -4.22 -6.68 -12.12
N ILE A 36 -4.29 -6.85 -13.45
CA ILE A 36 -3.10 -7.16 -14.28
C ILE A 36 -2.12 -5.99 -14.27
N LEU A 37 -2.61 -4.76 -14.47
CA LEU A 37 -1.77 -3.57 -14.52
C LEU A 37 -1.00 -3.37 -13.22
N VAL A 38 -1.68 -3.46 -12.08
CA VAL A 38 -1.06 -3.31 -10.75
C VAL A 38 -0.08 -4.45 -10.48
N THR A 39 -0.42 -5.69 -10.86
CA THR A 39 0.51 -6.83 -10.74
C THR A 39 1.80 -6.56 -11.51
N ILE A 40 1.70 -6.21 -12.78
CA ILE A 40 2.88 -5.91 -13.61
C ILE A 40 3.64 -4.70 -13.04
N GLY A 41 2.94 -3.66 -12.61
CA GLY A 41 3.54 -2.45 -12.06
C GLY A 41 4.35 -2.71 -10.80
N VAL A 42 3.76 -3.37 -9.80
CA VAL A 42 4.41 -3.63 -8.50
C VAL A 42 5.58 -4.60 -8.66
N TYR A 43 5.36 -5.75 -9.33
CA TYR A 43 6.43 -6.72 -9.53
C TYR A 43 7.53 -6.18 -10.46
N GLY A 44 7.18 -5.34 -11.44
CA GLY A 44 8.13 -4.66 -12.31
C GLY A 44 9.04 -3.68 -11.56
N ILE A 45 8.46 -2.87 -10.66
CA ILE A 45 9.24 -1.96 -9.79
C ILE A 45 10.19 -2.76 -8.89
N VAL A 46 9.71 -3.83 -8.25
CA VAL A 46 10.55 -4.66 -7.39
C VAL A 46 11.67 -5.33 -8.21
N ALA A 47 11.37 -5.86 -9.38
CA ALA A 47 12.38 -6.44 -10.28
C ALA A 47 13.43 -5.42 -10.72
N MET A 48 13.02 -4.16 -10.98
CA MET A 48 13.94 -3.07 -11.30
C MET A 48 14.89 -2.78 -10.14
N ILE A 49 14.38 -2.73 -8.90
CA ILE A 49 15.21 -2.49 -7.70
C ILE A 49 16.23 -3.60 -7.52
N VAL A 50 15.83 -4.86 -7.67
CA VAL A 50 16.75 -6.02 -7.58
C VAL A 50 17.81 -5.95 -8.68
N LYS A 51 17.42 -5.57 -9.91
CA LYS A 51 18.36 -5.41 -11.03
C LYS A 51 19.41 -4.31 -10.75
N ILE A 52 19.02 -3.23 -10.07
CA ILE A 52 19.93 -2.16 -9.67
C ILE A 52 20.95 -2.64 -8.64
N ASP A 53 20.53 -3.50 -7.71
CA ASP A 53 21.42 -4.13 -6.72
C ASP A 53 22.45 -5.05 -7.39
N ASP A 54 21.99 -5.94 -8.28
CA ASP A 54 22.85 -6.83 -9.07
C ASP A 54 23.85 -6.04 -9.94
N LEU A 55 23.39 -4.95 -10.55
CA LEU A 55 24.24 -4.06 -11.35
C LEU A 55 25.28 -3.35 -10.48
N GLY A 56 24.91 -2.93 -9.27
CA GLY A 56 25.82 -2.35 -8.30
C GLY A 56 26.94 -3.31 -7.90
N TYR A 57 26.60 -4.58 -7.68
CA TYR A 57 27.57 -5.64 -7.38
C TYR A 57 28.53 -5.84 -8.55
N TRP A 58 27.99 -6.00 -9.77
CA TRP A 58 28.79 -6.19 -10.98
C TRP A 58 29.75 -5.01 -11.27
N LEU A 59 29.31 -3.78 -11.02
CA LEU A 59 30.14 -2.58 -11.20
C LEU A 59 31.31 -2.49 -10.21
N ARG A 60 31.15 -3.02 -8.99
CA ARG A 60 32.25 -3.09 -8.01
C ARG A 60 33.36 -4.05 -8.39
N GLU A 61 33.07 -5.04 -9.23
CA GLU A 61 34.06 -6.03 -9.66
C GLU A 61 34.93 -5.53 -10.84
N LYS A 62 34.61 -4.35 -11.41
CA LYS A 62 35.45 -3.73 -12.44
C LYS A 62 36.65 -3.00 -11.84
N SER A 63 37.71 -2.86 -12.64
CA SER A 63 38.95 -2.17 -12.27
C SER A 63 38.87 -0.64 -12.26
N SER A 64 37.84 -0.05 -12.88
CA SER A 64 37.66 1.40 -12.93
C SER A 64 37.18 1.95 -11.60
N THR A 65 37.91 2.91 -11.04
CA THR A 65 37.57 3.58 -9.76
C THR A 65 36.20 4.25 -9.81
N LEU A 66 35.82 4.80 -10.97
CA LEU A 66 34.49 5.39 -11.17
C LEU A 66 33.40 4.32 -11.16
N ALA A 67 33.64 3.16 -11.78
CA ALA A 67 32.70 2.03 -11.76
C ALA A 67 32.54 1.44 -10.35
N GLN A 68 33.63 1.35 -9.59
CA GLN A 68 33.58 0.90 -8.19
C GLN A 68 32.84 1.88 -7.28
N ALA A 69 33.03 3.18 -7.48
CA ALA A 69 32.35 4.22 -6.72
C ALA A 69 30.83 4.24 -7.00
N THR A 70 30.43 4.16 -8.28
CA THR A 70 29.00 4.09 -8.64
C THR A 70 28.37 2.77 -8.21
N GLY A 71 29.06 1.64 -8.36
CA GLY A 71 28.60 0.34 -7.88
C GLY A 71 28.39 0.32 -6.36
N GLY A 72 29.33 0.91 -5.60
CA GLY A 72 29.20 1.07 -4.15
C GLY A 72 28.02 1.96 -3.75
N ALA A 73 27.76 3.05 -4.49
CA ALA A 73 26.60 3.91 -4.24
C ALA A 73 25.27 3.18 -4.50
N LEU A 74 25.17 2.41 -5.60
CA LEU A 74 23.96 1.63 -5.92
C LEU A 74 23.67 0.56 -4.85
N LEU A 75 24.71 -0.16 -4.42
CA LEU A 75 24.59 -1.16 -3.35
C LEU A 75 24.17 -0.55 -2.00
N ALA A 76 24.60 0.68 -1.71
CA ALA A 76 24.19 1.40 -0.50
C ALA A 76 22.74 1.90 -0.57
N LEU A 77 22.25 2.21 -1.77
CA LEU A 77 20.87 2.69 -1.99
C LEU A 77 19.83 1.57 -1.96
N ALA A 78 20.16 0.36 -2.46
CA ALA A 78 19.19 -0.74 -2.55
C ALA A 78 18.53 -1.10 -1.20
N PRO A 79 19.25 -1.23 -0.06
CA PRO A 79 18.64 -1.49 1.24
C PRO A 79 17.74 -0.34 1.71
N TRP A 80 18.07 0.90 1.36
CA TRP A 80 17.30 2.06 1.75
C TRP A 80 15.97 2.12 0.99
N LEU A 81 16.00 1.84 -0.32
CA LEU A 81 14.80 1.69 -1.14
C LEU A 81 13.86 0.61 -0.58
N MET A 82 14.40 -0.56 -0.22
CA MET A 82 13.61 -1.66 0.35
C MET A 82 12.97 -1.28 1.70
N LYS A 83 13.68 -0.55 2.57
CA LYS A 83 13.13 -0.05 3.83
C LYS A 83 12.00 0.96 3.62
N ILE A 84 12.18 1.89 2.69
CA ILE A 84 11.15 2.89 2.37
C ILE A 84 9.90 2.21 1.82
N LEU A 85 10.06 1.27 0.89
CA LEU A 85 8.93 0.53 0.35
C LEU A 85 8.15 -0.22 1.44
N SER A 86 8.84 -0.72 2.48
CA SER A 86 8.16 -1.33 3.63
C SER A 86 7.32 -0.32 4.42
N VAL A 87 7.87 0.87 4.71
CA VAL A 87 7.13 1.93 5.44
C VAL A 87 5.97 2.45 4.59
N VAL A 88 6.24 2.80 3.33
CA VAL A 88 5.23 3.27 2.37
C VAL A 88 4.14 2.23 2.19
N GLY A 89 4.51 0.95 2.04
CA GLY A 89 3.55 -0.16 1.95
C GLY A 89 2.69 -0.28 3.20
N THR A 90 3.27 -0.10 4.39
CA THR A 90 2.50 -0.13 5.66
C THR A 90 1.52 1.04 5.74
N VAL A 91 1.97 2.24 5.41
CA VAL A 91 1.10 3.43 5.36
C VAL A 91 -0.01 3.26 4.33
N ALA A 92 0.32 2.72 3.15
CA ALA A 92 -0.66 2.38 2.13
C ALA A 92 -1.70 1.42 2.71
N MET A 93 -1.30 0.28 3.30
CA MET A 93 -2.25 -0.67 3.89
C MET A 93 -3.20 -0.04 4.93
N PHE A 94 -2.74 0.94 5.72
CA PHE A 94 -3.64 1.66 6.64
C PHE A 94 -4.61 2.60 5.93
N LEU A 95 -4.13 3.39 4.96
CA LEU A 95 -4.97 4.29 4.18
C LEU A 95 -6.06 3.52 3.42
N VAL A 96 -5.66 2.40 2.85
CA VAL A 96 -6.50 1.40 2.21
C VAL A 96 -7.55 0.84 3.15
N GLY A 97 -7.12 0.24 4.27
CA GLY A 97 -8.03 -0.47 5.17
C GLY A 97 -8.99 0.50 5.86
N GLY A 98 -8.50 1.69 6.21
CA GLY A 98 -9.32 2.77 6.73
C GLY A 98 -10.33 3.27 5.71
N GLY A 99 -9.95 3.40 4.43
CA GLY A 99 -10.86 3.72 3.34
C GLY A 99 -12.02 2.72 3.22
N ILE A 100 -11.74 1.41 3.28
CA ILE A 100 -12.78 0.36 3.25
C ILE A 100 -13.76 0.54 4.42
N ILE A 101 -13.25 0.79 5.63
CA ILE A 101 -14.07 0.95 6.84
C ILE A 101 -14.91 2.22 6.75
N VAL A 102 -14.31 3.34 6.34
CA VAL A 102 -15.00 4.63 6.22
C VAL A 102 -16.14 4.53 5.21
N HIS A 103 -15.91 3.96 4.02
CA HIS A 103 -16.96 3.77 3.02
C HIS A 103 -18.04 2.77 3.49
N GLY A 104 -17.66 1.75 4.26
CA GLY A 104 -18.62 0.78 4.83
C GLY A 104 -19.52 1.35 5.92
N ILE A 105 -19.16 2.48 6.54
CA ILE A 105 -19.90 3.12 7.63
C ILE A 105 -20.43 4.48 7.16
N ALA A 106 -21.66 4.51 6.64
CA ALA A 106 -22.25 5.71 6.05
C ALA A 106 -22.17 6.99 6.92
N PRO A 107 -22.41 6.96 8.25
CA PRO A 107 -22.23 8.15 9.10
C PRO A 107 -20.78 8.66 9.15
N LEU A 108 -19.80 7.75 9.10
CA LEU A 108 -18.38 8.09 9.14
C LEU A 108 -17.92 8.68 7.81
N HIS A 109 -18.39 8.11 6.70
CA HIS A 109 -18.15 8.64 5.36
C HIS A 109 -18.67 10.07 5.23
N HIS A 110 -19.94 10.32 5.57
CA HIS A 110 -20.54 11.65 5.47
C HIS A 110 -19.88 12.68 6.39
N ALA A 111 -19.47 12.29 7.61
CA ALA A 111 -18.76 13.20 8.51
C ALA A 111 -17.41 13.65 7.95
N ILE A 112 -16.66 12.73 7.32
CA ILE A 112 -15.36 13.04 6.70
C ILE A 112 -15.56 13.88 5.43
N GLU A 113 -16.57 13.56 4.63
CA GLU A 113 -16.91 14.27 3.40
C GLU A 113 -17.39 15.70 3.67
N GLU A 114 -18.30 15.90 4.62
CA GLU A 114 -18.80 17.22 5.03
C GLU A 114 -17.66 18.10 5.54
N TYR A 115 -16.80 17.56 6.42
CA TYR A 115 -15.66 18.30 6.95
C TYR A 115 -14.62 18.66 5.88
N SER A 116 -14.38 17.77 4.92
CA SER A 116 -13.39 18.00 3.85
C SER A 116 -13.92 18.88 2.71
N SER A 117 -15.24 18.91 2.49
CA SER A 117 -15.90 19.72 1.45
C SER A 117 -15.74 21.23 1.64
N GLY A 118 -15.44 21.67 2.87
CA GLY A 118 -15.16 23.08 3.19
C GLY A 118 -13.80 23.59 2.67
N PHE A 119 -12.97 22.73 2.08
CA PHE A 119 -11.62 23.07 1.63
C PHE A 119 -11.43 22.91 0.11
N PRO A 120 -10.49 23.68 -0.51
CA PRO A 120 -10.16 23.54 -1.93
C PRO A 120 -9.61 22.13 -2.26
N GLY A 121 -9.86 21.65 -3.48
CA GLY A 121 -9.78 20.22 -3.85
C GLY A 121 -8.51 19.43 -3.48
N VAL A 122 -7.32 20.04 -3.47
CA VAL A 122 -6.10 19.32 -3.01
C VAL A 122 -6.11 19.12 -1.50
N VAL A 123 -6.58 20.12 -0.75
CA VAL A 123 -6.66 20.07 0.71
C VAL A 123 -7.76 19.11 1.14
N SER A 124 -8.90 19.07 0.45
CA SER A 124 -9.96 18.09 0.73
C SER A 124 -9.49 16.64 0.50
N MET A 125 -8.74 16.40 -0.58
CA MET A 125 -8.15 15.08 -0.87
C MET A 125 -7.18 14.65 0.22
N LEU A 126 -6.30 15.55 0.67
CA LEU A 126 -5.35 15.25 1.76
C LEU A 126 -6.06 15.02 3.09
N LEU A 127 -7.11 15.78 3.40
CA LEU A 127 -7.93 15.61 4.60
C LEU A 127 -8.66 14.26 4.61
N SER A 128 -9.33 13.91 3.51
CA SER A 128 -10.07 12.65 3.38
C SER A 128 -9.14 11.44 3.47
N ASN A 129 -8.03 11.46 2.72
CA ASN A 129 -7.01 10.41 2.78
C ASN A 129 -6.31 10.34 4.14
N GLY A 130 -6.06 11.48 4.77
CA GLY A 130 -5.51 11.56 6.13
C GLY A 130 -6.47 10.97 7.17
N ALA A 131 -7.76 11.26 7.05
CA ALA A 131 -8.79 10.67 7.91
C ALA A 131 -8.88 9.15 7.74
N ASN A 132 -8.86 8.66 6.49
CA ASN A 132 -8.80 7.23 6.20
C ASN A 132 -7.56 6.57 6.84
N LEU A 133 -6.38 7.18 6.70
CA LEU A 133 -5.16 6.69 7.33
C LEU A 133 -5.28 6.62 8.85
N VAL A 134 -5.83 7.66 9.49
CA VAL A 134 -6.03 7.70 10.94
C VAL A 134 -7.00 6.61 11.40
N VAL A 135 -8.15 6.47 10.72
CA VAL A 135 -9.14 5.42 11.02
C VAL A 135 -8.52 4.03 10.86
N GLY A 136 -7.83 3.80 9.75
CA GLY A 136 -7.15 2.53 9.47
C GLY A 136 -6.08 2.21 10.50
N PHE A 137 -5.30 3.21 10.93
CA PHE A 137 -4.29 3.06 11.98
C PHE A 137 -4.91 2.74 13.35
N ILE A 138 -5.99 3.43 13.74
CA ILE A 138 -6.70 3.18 15.00
C ILE A 138 -7.26 1.76 15.02
N VAL A 139 -8.01 1.37 13.99
CA VAL A 139 -8.62 0.04 13.92
C VAL A 139 -7.54 -1.04 13.84
N GLY A 140 -6.52 -0.85 13.01
CA GLY A 140 -5.39 -1.77 12.91
C GLY A 140 -4.66 -1.96 14.24
N SER A 141 -4.45 -0.89 15.00
CA SER A 141 -3.84 -0.94 16.33
C SER A 141 -4.71 -1.68 17.34
N ILE A 142 -6.02 -1.42 17.35
CA ILE A 142 -6.97 -2.13 18.23
C ILE A 142 -6.96 -3.63 17.92
N VAL A 143 -7.06 -4.01 16.64
CA VAL A 143 -7.02 -5.41 16.23
C VAL A 143 -5.71 -6.08 16.66
N LEU A 144 -4.58 -5.41 16.46
CA LEU A 144 -3.26 -5.92 16.85
C LEU A 144 -3.17 -6.13 18.37
N LEU A 145 -3.68 -5.19 19.17
CA LEU A 145 -3.72 -5.32 20.63
C LEU A 145 -4.58 -6.51 21.08
N VAL A 146 -5.77 -6.68 20.48
CA VAL A 146 -6.68 -7.79 20.79
C VAL A 146 -6.04 -9.13 20.42
N VAL A 147 -5.45 -9.24 19.22
CA VAL A 147 -4.77 -10.46 18.76
C VAL A 147 -3.61 -10.82 19.68
N ASN A 148 -2.79 -9.83 20.07
CA ASN A 148 -1.67 -10.06 20.99
C ASN A 148 -2.14 -10.48 22.38
N LEU A 149 -3.24 -9.89 22.88
CA LEU A 149 -3.82 -10.29 24.17
C LEU A 149 -4.31 -11.74 24.11
N VAL A 150 -5.04 -12.12 23.06
CA VAL A 150 -5.54 -13.49 22.86
C VAL A 150 -4.39 -14.48 22.67
N ALA A 151 -3.34 -14.11 21.93
CA ALA A 151 -2.16 -14.95 21.75
C ALA A 151 -1.45 -15.24 23.09
N LYS A 152 -1.27 -14.18 23.90
CA LYS A 152 -0.70 -14.27 25.24
C LYS A 152 -1.54 -15.17 26.16
N LEU A 153 -2.87 -15.07 26.10
CA LEU A 153 -3.78 -15.95 26.85
C LEU A 153 -3.75 -17.41 26.38
N ARG A 154 -3.42 -17.65 25.10
CA ARG A 154 -3.29 -19.00 24.51
C ARG A 154 -1.89 -19.61 24.68
N GLY A 155 -0.98 -18.95 25.41
CA GLY A 155 0.38 -19.44 25.64
C GLY A 155 1.26 -19.51 24.39
N LYS A 156 0.86 -18.86 23.29
CA LYS A 156 1.68 -18.75 22.08
C LYS A 156 2.27 -17.34 22.05
N SER A 157 3.60 -17.22 22.07
CA SER A 157 4.21 -15.93 21.76
C SER A 157 3.95 -15.63 20.27
N VAL A 158 3.23 -14.55 20.01
CA VAL A 158 3.18 -13.89 18.70
C VAL A 158 4.32 -12.89 18.64
#